data_AF-A0A9P7EH25-F1
#
_entry.id   AF-A0A9P7EH25-F1
#
_cell.length_a   1.000
_cell.length_b   1.000
_cell.length_c   1.000
_cell.angle_alpha   90.00
_cell.angle_beta   90.00
_cell.angle_gamma   90.00
#
_symmetry.space_group_name_H-M   'P 1'
#
loop_
_entity.id
_entity.type
_entity.pdbx_description
1 polymer ?
#
loop_
_entity_poly.entity_id
_entity_poly.type
_entity_poly.pdbx_seq_one_letter_code
_entity_poly.pdbx_strand_id
1 'polypeptide(L)'
;MGMNQHPELVLDADIQVLASHPPAFQRPSQLLTFSYSPSRVLQFDDSALRYFVNPPHGADLNYGYENWTRRPEERGRIDGLLSAWSRFKKSLNGQNPEIGVISWRGVITKILTAPYEERDIWELNVMCVDGTMYFEEHLSDAKLKEKSDLEPRHRLQSYYGYSFESYCTSSTPDEHEHDASGSPSGTSGAVGWGGDVDTNVQWCSVVKTKLGDTRIIIGGEVDCVRGKYAGNTDNFVELKTSLSIRGPQDEAKFEKKLLKFYFQSFLLGVPEVFVGFRKPSGYLTTTQVFRTVQIPRLVRGKPGAWDPNVCLSWGDCFLSFLRNTIRRGSKSNVWRIKFTPKTGVSAVLLDDVDVKDIEGEGRSQMNGAVAYDSEVRTQTRSEGASSKVGTVVVPSGWKI
;
A
#
# COMPACT_ATOMS: atom_id res chain seq x y z
N MET A 1 -8.70 36.46 18.79
CA MET A 1 -9.06 35.05 18.64
C MET A 1 -10.00 34.92 17.45
N GLY A 2 -9.47 34.52 16.31
CA GLY A 2 -10.27 34.12 15.15
C GLY A 2 -9.52 32.96 14.53
N MET A 3 -9.91 31.73 14.84
CA MET A 3 -9.44 30.57 14.11
C MET A 3 -9.99 30.71 12.68
N ASN A 4 -9.11 30.98 11.72
CA ASN A 4 -9.43 30.84 10.31
C ASN A 4 -9.68 29.35 10.04
N GLN A 5 -10.93 28.91 10.20
CA GLN A 5 -11.35 27.59 9.75
C GLN A 5 -11.37 27.62 8.22
N HIS A 6 -10.38 27.01 7.59
CA HIS A 6 -10.43 26.73 6.17
C HIS A 6 -11.65 25.83 5.89
N PRO A 7 -12.44 26.09 4.83
CA PRO A 7 -13.63 25.30 4.55
C PRO A 7 -13.26 23.86 4.19
N GLU A 8 -13.85 22.89 4.92
CA GLU A 8 -13.71 21.46 4.64
C GLU A 8 -14.45 21.12 3.34
N LEU A 9 -13.74 20.51 2.38
CA LEU A 9 -14.32 20.07 1.10
C LEU A 9 -14.63 18.58 1.17
N VAL A 10 -15.81 18.16 0.72
CA VAL A 10 -16.31 16.78 0.84
C VAL A 10 -16.55 16.16 -0.54
N LEU A 11 -16.17 14.88 -0.68
CA LEU A 11 -16.58 13.99 -1.78
C LEU A 11 -17.46 12.88 -1.19
N ASP A 12 -18.73 12.84 -1.60
CA ASP A 12 -19.71 11.85 -1.13
C ASP A 12 -19.37 10.45 -1.64
N ALA A 13 -19.62 9.44 -0.80
CA ALA A 13 -19.33 8.04 -1.08
C ALA A 13 -20.39 7.32 -1.94
N ASP A 14 -21.30 8.04 -2.60
CA ASP A 14 -22.44 7.44 -3.29
C ASP A 14 -22.01 6.55 -4.47
N ILE A 15 -21.97 5.25 -4.19
CA ILE A 15 -21.54 4.18 -5.10
C ILE A 15 -22.41 4.13 -6.37
N GLN A 16 -23.66 4.57 -6.29
CA GLN A 16 -24.65 4.47 -7.38
C GLN A 16 -24.38 5.43 -8.55
N VAL A 17 -23.54 6.45 -8.38
CA VAL A 17 -23.28 7.48 -9.41
C VAL A 17 -21.98 7.20 -10.20
N LEU A 18 -21.19 6.20 -9.82
CA LEU A 18 -19.86 5.94 -10.40
C LEU A 18 -19.93 5.04 -11.66
N ALA A 19 -20.20 5.74 -12.76
CA ALA A 19 -19.84 5.53 -14.17
C ALA A 19 -20.46 4.38 -15.00
N SER A 20 -21.05 4.80 -16.13
CA SER A 20 -21.42 4.00 -17.30
C SER A 20 -20.21 3.49 -18.10
N HIS A 21 -18.99 3.96 -17.81
CA HIS A 21 -17.72 3.51 -18.42
C HIS A 21 -16.57 3.57 -17.39
N PRO A 22 -15.97 2.44 -16.99
CA PRO A 22 -14.87 2.44 -16.02
C PRO A 22 -13.58 3.05 -16.61
N PRO A 23 -12.77 3.76 -15.81
CA PRO A 23 -11.53 4.36 -16.30
C PRO A 23 -10.52 3.28 -16.70
N ALA A 24 -9.74 3.55 -17.74
CA ALA A 24 -8.67 2.65 -18.15
C ALA A 24 -7.59 2.57 -17.05
N PHE A 25 -7.07 1.36 -16.82
CA PHE A 25 -5.92 1.11 -15.96
C PHE A 25 -4.79 0.50 -16.78
N GLN A 26 -3.62 1.15 -16.77
CA GLN A 26 -2.44 0.66 -17.47
C GLN A 26 -1.79 -0.47 -16.68
N ARG A 27 -1.43 -1.57 -17.36
CA ARG A 27 -0.66 -2.65 -16.74
C ARG A 27 0.61 -2.10 -16.07
N PRO A 28 0.86 -2.39 -14.77
CA PRO A 28 2.06 -1.91 -14.10
C PRO A 28 3.32 -2.39 -14.82
N SER A 29 4.27 -1.47 -15.00
CA SER A 29 5.60 -1.76 -15.56
C SER A 29 6.64 -1.48 -14.50
N GLN A 30 7.47 -2.47 -14.18
CA GLN A 30 8.51 -2.31 -13.17
C GLN A 30 9.60 -1.35 -13.65
N LEU A 31 10.03 -0.48 -12.74
CA LEU A 31 11.10 0.49 -12.96
C LEU A 31 12.40 0.03 -12.34
N LEU A 32 12.35 -0.42 -11.08
CA LEU A 32 13.48 -0.96 -10.32
C LEU A 32 12.99 -1.70 -9.07
N THR A 33 13.94 -2.31 -8.36
CA THR A 33 13.76 -2.93 -7.04
C THR A 33 14.74 -2.36 -6.02
N PHE A 34 14.44 -2.60 -4.74
CA PHE A 34 15.36 -2.36 -3.64
C PHE A 34 15.02 -3.28 -2.47
N SER A 35 16.00 -3.49 -1.59
CA SER A 35 15.89 -4.31 -0.39
C SER A 35 16.02 -3.44 0.86
N TYR A 36 15.39 -3.86 1.94
CA TYR A 36 15.75 -3.43 3.29
C TYR A 36 16.51 -4.56 3.98
N SER A 37 17.66 -4.22 4.57
CA SER A 37 18.43 -5.16 5.39
C SER A 37 17.77 -5.44 6.75
N PRO A 38 18.27 -6.42 7.54
CA PRO A 38 17.78 -6.65 8.91
C PRO A 38 17.85 -5.42 9.82
N SER A 39 18.81 -4.52 9.57
CA SER A 39 18.93 -3.23 10.28
C SER A 39 18.08 -2.11 9.66
N ARG A 40 17.13 -2.46 8.80
CA ARG A 40 16.22 -1.55 8.06
C ARG A 40 16.94 -0.55 7.14
N VAL A 41 18.15 -0.87 6.69
CA VAL A 41 18.90 -0.01 5.76
C VAL A 41 18.47 -0.30 4.33
N LEU A 42 18.12 0.75 3.57
CA LEU A 42 17.76 0.64 2.15
C LEU A 42 19.00 0.31 1.31
N GLN A 43 18.88 -0.70 0.47
CA GLN A 43 19.91 -1.16 -0.47
C GLN A 43 19.31 -1.32 -1.87
N PHE A 44 19.95 -0.76 -2.89
CA PHE A 44 19.49 -0.86 -4.28
C PHE A 44 19.97 -2.17 -4.93
N ASP A 45 19.56 -3.28 -4.35
CA ASP A 45 19.83 -4.64 -4.77
C ASP A 45 18.63 -5.56 -4.45
N ASP A 46 18.77 -6.83 -4.80
CA ASP A 46 17.78 -7.89 -4.55
C ASP A 46 18.19 -8.79 -3.38
N SER A 47 18.94 -8.28 -2.40
CA SER A 47 19.43 -9.07 -1.25
C SER A 47 18.32 -9.64 -0.36
N ALA A 48 17.16 -8.98 -0.29
CA ALA A 48 15.98 -9.45 0.44
C ALA A 48 15.02 -10.30 -0.41
N LEU A 49 15.32 -10.54 -1.69
CA LEU A 49 14.49 -11.34 -2.58
C LEU A 49 14.37 -12.78 -2.06
N ARG A 50 13.15 -13.31 -2.12
CA ARG A 50 12.82 -14.67 -1.74
C ARG A 50 12.23 -15.45 -2.91
N TYR A 51 12.43 -16.76 -2.91
CA TYR A 51 11.99 -17.67 -3.98
C TYR A 51 10.88 -18.57 -3.47
N PHE A 52 9.79 -18.66 -4.21
CA PHE A 52 8.63 -19.46 -3.85
C PHE A 52 8.97 -20.95 -3.78
N VAL A 53 8.58 -21.58 -2.68
CA VAL A 53 8.54 -23.04 -2.49
C VAL A 53 7.17 -23.42 -1.92
N ASN A 54 6.74 -24.67 -2.15
CA ASN A 54 5.50 -25.13 -1.53
C ASN A 54 5.71 -25.44 -0.05
N PRO A 55 4.81 -25.02 0.84
CA PRO A 55 4.90 -25.36 2.25
C PRO A 55 4.59 -26.85 2.47
N PRO A 56 5.14 -27.48 3.53
CA PRO A 56 4.79 -28.85 3.87
C PRO A 56 3.32 -28.97 4.30
N HIS A 57 2.73 -30.13 4.03
CA HIS A 57 1.36 -30.39 4.46
C HIS A 57 1.27 -30.35 6.00
N GLY A 58 0.31 -29.57 6.51
CA GLY A 58 0.12 -29.46 7.96
C GLY A 58 1.14 -28.55 8.66
N ALA A 59 1.87 -27.69 7.94
CA ALA A 59 2.82 -26.75 8.53
C ALA A 59 2.22 -25.99 9.72
N ASP A 60 3.01 -25.84 10.78
CA ASP A 60 2.61 -25.21 12.04
C ASP A 60 2.97 -23.73 12.02
N LEU A 61 2.00 -22.85 11.71
CA LEU A 61 2.27 -21.41 11.65
C LEU A 61 2.58 -20.77 13.02
N ASN A 62 2.52 -21.52 14.12
CA ASN A 62 2.98 -21.05 15.43
C ASN A 62 4.51 -21.16 15.58
N TYR A 63 5.16 -21.99 14.76
CA TYR A 63 6.60 -22.25 14.86
C TYR A 63 7.42 -20.97 14.69
N GLY A 64 8.38 -20.75 15.59
CA GLY A 64 9.31 -19.62 15.54
C GLY A 64 8.72 -18.29 16.04
N TYR A 65 7.53 -18.28 16.66
CA TYR A 65 6.90 -17.05 17.17
C TYR A 65 7.77 -16.33 18.20
N GLU A 66 8.45 -17.09 19.06
CA GLU A 66 9.38 -16.60 20.08
C GLU A 66 10.65 -15.95 19.50
N ASN A 67 11.01 -16.31 18.25
CA ASN A 67 12.18 -15.76 17.54
C ASN A 67 11.81 -14.57 16.64
N TRP A 68 10.55 -14.12 16.66
CA TRP A 68 10.08 -13.05 15.78
C TRP A 68 10.78 -11.71 16.08
N THR A 69 11.60 -11.26 15.14
CA THR A 69 12.15 -9.90 15.11
C THR A 69 11.09 -8.95 14.52
N ARG A 70 10.41 -8.23 15.41
CA ARG A 70 9.34 -7.29 15.02
C ARG A 70 9.90 -5.88 14.82
N ARG A 71 9.67 -5.34 13.62
CA ARG A 71 9.86 -3.91 13.33
C ARG A 71 8.89 -3.07 14.17
N PRO A 72 9.36 -1.99 14.84
CA PRO A 72 8.50 -1.06 15.54
C PRO A 72 7.44 -0.43 14.62
N GLU A 73 6.28 -0.11 15.18
CA GLU A 73 5.26 0.65 14.44
C GLU A 73 5.72 2.10 14.31
N GLU A 74 5.86 2.56 13.08
CA GLU A 74 6.31 3.91 12.75
C GLU A 74 5.34 4.56 11.78
N ARG A 75 5.41 5.89 11.67
CA ARG A 75 4.66 6.61 10.63
C ARG A 75 5.13 6.15 9.25
N GLY A 76 4.18 5.93 8.34
CA GLY A 76 4.41 5.34 7.02
C GLY A 76 5.06 6.29 6.02
N ARG A 77 6.31 6.70 6.29
CA ARG A 77 7.04 7.67 5.46
C ARG A 77 7.34 7.14 4.06
N ILE A 78 7.48 8.05 3.09
CA ILE A 78 7.74 7.71 1.69
C ILE A 78 9.22 7.84 1.27
N ASP A 79 10.15 8.06 2.21
CA ASP A 79 11.56 8.36 1.90
C ASP A 79 12.26 7.27 1.06
N GLY A 80 11.97 5.99 1.34
CA GLY A 80 12.50 4.88 0.55
C GLY A 80 12.02 4.92 -0.90
N LEU A 81 10.72 5.22 -1.10
CA LEU A 81 10.12 5.37 -2.42
C LEU A 81 10.66 6.62 -3.15
N LEU A 82 10.87 7.74 -2.44
CA LEU A 82 11.47 8.94 -3.01
C LEU A 82 12.92 8.71 -3.43
N SER A 83 13.69 7.97 -2.63
CA SER A 83 15.06 7.57 -2.94
C SER A 83 15.11 6.71 -4.20
N ALA A 84 14.22 5.72 -4.30
CA ALA A 84 14.04 4.90 -5.49
C ALA A 84 13.66 5.73 -6.72
N TRP A 85 12.66 6.61 -6.61
CA TRP A 85 12.24 7.46 -7.70
C TRP A 85 13.37 8.40 -8.18
N SER A 86 14.10 9.01 -7.25
CA SER A 86 15.27 9.84 -7.55
C SER A 86 16.35 9.06 -8.30
N ARG A 87 16.65 7.83 -7.86
CA ARG A 87 17.59 6.95 -8.57
C ARG A 87 17.11 6.64 -9.99
N PHE A 88 15.84 6.28 -10.17
CA PHE A 88 15.28 6.02 -11.49
C PHE A 88 15.34 7.24 -12.40
N LYS A 89 14.95 8.43 -11.91
CA LYS A 89 15.03 9.69 -12.68
C LYS A 89 16.44 9.97 -13.21
N LYS A 90 17.48 9.71 -12.41
CA LYS A 90 18.87 9.89 -12.86
C LYS A 90 19.24 9.00 -14.05
N SER A 91 18.59 7.84 -14.19
CA SER A 91 18.80 6.93 -15.33
C SER A 91 18.11 7.39 -16.62
N LEU A 92 17.18 8.35 -16.54
CA LEU A 92 16.38 8.82 -17.67
C LEU A 92 17.09 9.87 -18.56
N ASN A 93 18.38 10.16 -18.33
CA ASN A 93 19.20 11.06 -19.16
C ASN A 93 18.54 12.40 -19.52
N GLY A 94 17.89 13.05 -18.53
CA GLY A 94 17.23 14.34 -18.71
C GLY A 94 15.75 14.27 -19.12
N GLN A 95 15.19 13.09 -19.37
CA GLN A 95 13.74 12.96 -19.49
C GLN A 95 13.09 13.10 -18.11
N ASN A 96 12.15 14.05 -17.99
CA ASN A 96 11.35 14.23 -16.78
C ASN A 96 9.89 13.91 -17.10
N PRO A 97 9.45 12.64 -16.94
CA PRO A 97 8.07 12.28 -17.25
C PRO A 97 7.12 12.97 -16.28
N GLU A 98 6.04 13.54 -16.81
CA GLU A 98 4.95 14.05 -15.97
C GLU A 98 4.34 12.89 -15.17
N ILE A 99 4.35 13.01 -13.83
CA ILE A 99 3.78 12.07 -12.87
C ILE A 99 2.71 12.81 -12.07
N GLY A 100 1.53 12.20 -11.93
CA GLY A 100 0.45 12.79 -11.15
C GLY A 100 0.49 12.40 -9.68
N VAL A 101 0.89 11.16 -9.37
CA VAL A 101 0.89 10.63 -7.99
C VAL A 101 2.12 9.76 -7.72
N ILE A 102 2.70 9.89 -6.52
CA ILE A 102 3.69 8.96 -5.97
C ILE A 102 3.22 8.51 -4.59
N SER A 103 3.10 7.19 -4.37
CA SER A 103 2.73 6.64 -3.07
C SER A 103 3.07 5.15 -2.91
N TRP A 104 3.00 4.66 -1.67
CA TRP A 104 3.04 3.24 -1.39
C TRP A 104 1.77 2.52 -1.86
N ARG A 105 1.94 1.28 -2.31
CA ARG A 105 0.88 0.38 -2.76
C ARG A 105 -0.25 0.28 -1.75
N GLY A 106 0.07 0.17 -0.46
CA GLY A 106 -0.93 0.06 0.61
C GLY A 106 -1.87 1.28 0.68
N VAL A 107 -1.36 2.49 0.41
CA VAL A 107 -2.16 3.72 0.38
C VAL A 107 -3.11 3.71 -0.82
N ILE A 108 -2.60 3.36 -2.00
CA ILE A 108 -3.45 3.26 -3.21
C ILE A 108 -4.50 2.16 -3.05
N THR A 109 -4.17 1.01 -2.44
CA THR A 109 -5.16 -0.01 -2.10
C THR A 109 -6.27 0.55 -1.22
N LYS A 110 -5.95 1.28 -0.13
CA LYS A 110 -6.97 1.89 0.76
C LYS A 110 -7.91 2.79 -0.02
N ILE A 111 -7.37 3.65 -0.88
CA ILE A 111 -8.16 4.56 -1.72
C ILE A 111 -9.10 3.75 -2.62
N LEU A 112 -8.59 2.78 -3.38
CA LEU A 112 -9.39 2.03 -4.35
C LEU A 112 -10.45 1.14 -3.68
N THR A 113 -10.16 0.59 -2.50
CA THR A 113 -11.12 -0.28 -1.79
C THR A 113 -12.13 0.48 -0.93
N ALA A 114 -11.98 1.81 -0.81
CA ALA A 114 -12.83 2.64 0.05
C ALA A 114 -14.35 2.49 -0.19
N PRO A 115 -14.87 2.30 -1.42
CA PRO A 115 -16.31 2.07 -1.64
C PRO A 115 -16.88 0.87 -0.87
N TYR A 116 -16.03 -0.11 -0.54
CA TYR A 116 -16.41 -1.33 0.19
C TYR A 116 -15.83 -1.38 1.60
N GLU A 117 -15.19 -0.31 2.08
CA GLU A 117 -14.68 -0.23 3.44
C GLU A 117 -15.80 0.18 4.40
N GLU A 118 -16.10 -0.69 5.36
CA GLU A 118 -17.25 -0.55 6.27
C GLU A 118 -16.82 -0.12 7.69
N ARG A 119 -15.53 -0.21 8.02
CA ARG A 119 -15.04 -0.13 9.41
C ARG A 119 -13.91 0.87 9.59
N ASP A 120 -12.90 0.80 8.73
CA ASP A 120 -11.62 1.46 9.01
C ASP A 120 -11.62 2.91 8.51
N ILE A 121 -11.39 3.85 9.42
CA ILE A 121 -11.09 5.25 9.11
C ILE A 121 -9.60 5.39 8.82
N TRP A 122 -9.26 6.01 7.70
CA TRP A 122 -7.88 6.29 7.34
C TRP A 122 -7.66 7.77 7.03
N GLU A 123 -6.42 8.20 7.25
CA GLU A 123 -5.97 9.57 7.04
C GLU A 123 -4.67 9.56 6.25
N LEU A 124 -4.53 10.50 5.32
CA LEU A 124 -3.34 10.67 4.49
C LEU A 124 -2.86 12.11 4.60
N ASN A 125 -1.55 12.31 4.60
CA ASN A 125 -0.95 13.59 4.27
C ASN A 125 -0.68 13.62 2.76
N VAL A 126 -1.10 14.71 2.11
CA VAL A 126 -0.90 14.92 0.67
C VAL A 126 -0.16 16.23 0.45
N MET A 127 1.04 16.13 -0.12
CA MET A 127 1.84 17.27 -0.54
C MET A 127 1.84 17.35 -2.07
N CYS A 128 1.73 18.54 -2.65
CA CYS A 128 1.84 18.73 -4.11
C CYS A 128 3.06 19.58 -4.44
N VAL A 129 3.96 19.02 -5.24
CA VAL A 129 5.19 19.69 -5.71
C VAL A 129 5.22 19.57 -7.23
N ASP A 130 5.24 20.71 -7.92
CA ASP A 130 5.26 20.82 -9.39
C ASP A 130 4.25 19.91 -10.10
N GLY A 131 3.03 19.88 -9.55
CA GLY A 131 1.91 19.10 -10.11
C GLY A 131 1.89 17.62 -9.73
N THR A 132 2.93 17.11 -9.07
CA THR A 132 2.98 15.74 -8.53
C THR A 132 2.44 15.72 -7.12
N MET A 133 1.44 14.87 -6.85
CA MET A 133 0.92 14.63 -5.52
C MET A 133 1.64 13.46 -4.83
N TYR A 134 2.11 13.68 -3.62
CA TYR A 134 2.80 12.69 -2.79
C TYR A 134 1.89 12.30 -1.64
N PHE A 135 1.48 11.03 -1.58
CA PHE A 135 0.58 10.56 -0.53
C PHE A 135 1.36 9.75 0.51
N GLU A 136 1.24 10.16 1.76
CA GLU A 136 1.81 9.50 2.93
C GLU A 136 0.67 9.11 3.87
N GLU A 137 0.71 7.91 4.45
CA GLU A 137 -0.27 7.52 5.47
C GLU A 137 -0.01 8.30 6.76
N HIS A 138 -1.05 8.95 7.28
CA HIS A 138 -1.01 9.55 8.59
C HIS A 138 -1.57 8.59 9.65
N LEU A 139 -0.79 8.39 10.70
CA LEU A 139 -1.22 7.72 11.92
C LEU A 139 -1.02 8.69 13.08
N SER A 140 -2.08 8.91 13.86
CA SER A 140 -1.98 9.61 15.14
C SER A 140 -1.18 8.77 16.14
N ASP A 141 -0.59 9.42 17.13
CA ASP A 141 0.19 8.73 18.17
C ASP A 141 -0.66 7.71 18.93
N ALA A 142 -1.96 8.00 19.11
CA ALA A 142 -2.91 7.05 19.67
C ALA A 142 -3.06 5.78 18.82
N LYS A 143 -3.16 5.91 17.49
CA LYS A 143 -3.22 4.77 16.57
C LYS A 143 -1.89 4.01 16.50
N LEU A 144 -0.76 4.70 16.58
CA LEU A 144 0.57 4.05 16.65
C LEU A 144 0.72 3.22 17.92
N LYS A 145 0.27 3.77 19.06
CA LYS A 145 0.26 3.05 20.34
C LYS A 145 -0.66 1.83 20.28
N GLU A 146 -1.88 1.98 19.77
CA GLU A 146 -2.82 0.86 19.60
C GLU A 146 -2.24 -0.27 18.74
N LYS A 147 -1.55 0.07 17.65
CA LYS A 147 -0.86 -0.91 16.80
C LYS A 147 0.36 -1.54 17.47
N SER A 148 1.04 -0.80 18.34
CA SER A 148 2.18 -1.32 19.08
C SER A 148 1.73 -2.35 20.13
N ASP A 149 0.62 -2.04 20.81
CA ASP A 149 0.05 -2.78 21.93
C ASP A 149 -1.07 -3.75 21.48
N LEU A 150 -0.80 -4.54 20.45
CA LEU A 150 -1.76 -5.55 19.98
C LEU A 150 -1.99 -6.63 21.05
N GLU A 151 -3.27 -6.89 21.32
CA GLU A 151 -3.70 -8.05 22.10
C GLU A 151 -2.99 -9.34 21.64
N PRO A 152 -2.53 -10.21 22.55
CA PRO A 152 -1.70 -11.38 22.21
C PRO A 152 -2.30 -12.27 21.11
N ARG A 153 -3.62 -12.45 21.13
CA ARG A 153 -4.34 -13.23 20.11
C ARG A 153 -4.27 -12.58 18.73
N HIS A 154 -4.41 -11.26 18.63
CA HIS A 154 -4.30 -10.54 17.36
C HIS A 154 -2.86 -10.52 16.87
N ARG A 155 -1.90 -10.35 17.79
CA ARG A 155 -0.47 -10.43 17.48
C ARG A 155 -0.08 -11.79 16.88
N LEU A 156 -0.54 -12.89 17.50
CA LEU A 156 -0.32 -14.24 16.97
C LEU A 156 -0.98 -14.44 15.59
N GLN A 157 -2.19 -13.90 15.39
CA GLN A 157 -2.86 -13.98 14.09
C GLN A 157 -2.15 -13.21 12.98
N SER A 158 -1.51 -12.08 13.30
CA SER A 158 -0.65 -11.35 12.37
C SER A 158 0.61 -12.15 12.04
N TYR A 159 1.23 -12.79 13.04
CA TYR A 159 2.41 -13.62 12.85
C TYR A 159 2.18 -14.78 11.88
N TYR A 160 0.99 -15.37 11.87
CA TYR A 160 0.65 -16.44 10.92
C TYR A 160 0.82 -16.05 9.44
N GLY A 161 0.73 -14.76 9.10
CA GLY A 161 1.08 -14.29 7.76
C GLY A 161 2.57 -14.49 7.47
N TYR A 162 3.43 -13.90 8.31
CA TYR A 162 4.88 -13.98 8.15
C TYR A 162 5.44 -15.40 8.28
N SER A 163 4.91 -16.21 9.22
CA SER A 163 5.31 -17.63 9.32
C SER A 163 4.95 -18.40 8.05
N PHE A 164 3.82 -18.10 7.42
CA PHE A 164 3.46 -18.71 6.15
C PHE A 164 4.41 -18.29 5.03
N GLU A 165 4.85 -17.04 5.00
CA GLU A 165 5.91 -16.59 4.09
C GLU A 165 7.22 -17.35 4.30
N SER A 166 7.63 -17.55 5.56
CA SER A 166 8.79 -18.40 5.88
C SER A 166 8.63 -19.84 5.37
N TYR A 167 7.45 -20.46 5.51
CA TYR A 167 7.22 -21.82 4.97
C TYR A 167 7.11 -21.88 3.44
N CYS A 168 6.78 -20.77 2.79
CA CYS A 168 6.58 -20.72 1.34
C CYS A 168 7.77 -20.10 0.60
N THR A 169 8.89 -19.85 1.26
CA THR A 169 10.03 -19.20 0.63
C THR A 169 11.40 -19.77 0.99
N SER A 170 12.31 -19.75 0.01
CA SER A 170 13.74 -20.04 0.15
C SER A 170 14.60 -18.83 -0.20
N SER A 171 15.86 -18.82 0.26
CA SER A 171 16.90 -17.87 -0.14
C SER A 171 17.49 -18.17 -1.52
N THR A 172 17.29 -19.38 -2.05
CA THR A 172 17.82 -19.82 -3.35
C THR A 172 16.68 -20.27 -4.26
N PRO A 173 16.82 -20.11 -5.60
CA PRO A 173 15.78 -20.50 -6.55
C PRO A 173 15.65 -22.01 -6.75
N ASP A 174 16.59 -22.81 -6.22
CA ASP A 174 16.63 -24.25 -6.42
C ASP A 174 15.79 -24.97 -5.34
N GLU A 175 14.76 -25.70 -5.77
CA GLU A 175 13.80 -26.40 -4.89
C GLU A 175 14.44 -27.50 -4.01
N HIS A 176 15.71 -27.85 -4.26
CA HIS A 176 16.40 -29.01 -3.69
C HIS A 176 16.95 -28.82 -2.27
N GLU A 177 16.86 -27.65 -1.65
CA GLU A 177 17.33 -27.47 -0.27
C GLU A 177 16.40 -28.10 0.79
N HIS A 178 15.19 -28.54 0.43
CA HIS A 178 14.23 -29.09 1.38
C HIS A 178 14.10 -30.63 1.40
N ASP A 179 14.69 -31.33 0.43
CA ASP A 179 14.70 -32.81 0.38
C ASP A 179 15.95 -33.44 1.03
N ALA A 180 16.96 -32.64 1.37
CA ALA A 180 18.13 -33.11 2.08
C ALA A 180 17.94 -32.92 3.59
N SER A 181 17.83 -34.05 4.29
CA SER A 181 18.16 -34.15 5.71
C SER A 181 19.47 -33.41 6.02
N GLY A 182 19.35 -32.22 6.60
CA GLY A 182 20.48 -31.41 7.07
C GLY A 182 20.62 -30.09 6.32
N SER A 183 20.09 -29.02 6.91
CA SER A 183 20.55 -27.66 6.63
C SER A 183 22.09 -27.60 6.67
N PRO A 184 22.76 -26.90 5.72
CA PRO A 184 24.21 -26.68 5.78
C PRO A 184 24.66 -25.85 6.99
N SER A 185 23.71 -25.16 7.63
CA SER A 185 23.79 -24.61 8.98
C SER A 185 23.14 -25.62 9.92
N GLY A 186 23.85 -26.18 10.89
CA GLY A 186 23.36 -27.19 11.84
C GLY A 186 22.24 -26.75 12.80
N THR A 187 21.25 -25.99 12.34
CA THR A 187 20.05 -25.61 13.07
C THR A 187 18.95 -26.65 12.81
N SER A 188 18.55 -27.31 13.89
CA SER A 188 17.42 -28.25 13.99
C SER A 188 16.08 -27.53 13.78
N GLY A 189 15.82 -27.07 12.55
CA GLY A 189 14.60 -26.38 12.15
C GLY A 189 13.45 -27.33 11.82
N ALA A 190 12.21 -26.82 11.89
CA ALA A 190 11.06 -27.52 11.32
C ALA A 190 11.26 -27.77 9.81
N VAL A 191 10.78 -28.92 9.32
CA VAL A 191 10.84 -29.28 7.90
C VAL A 191 10.18 -28.18 7.07
N GLY A 192 10.85 -27.76 5.98
CA GLY A 192 10.35 -26.71 5.07
C GLY A 192 10.38 -25.29 5.64
N TRP A 193 11.01 -25.05 6.78
CA TRP A 193 11.13 -23.69 7.35
C TRP A 193 12.18 -22.87 6.61
N GLY A 194 11.76 -21.77 5.97
CA GLY A 194 12.62 -20.87 5.21
C GLY A 194 13.44 -19.88 6.04
N GLY A 195 13.25 -19.85 7.37
CA GLY A 195 13.99 -18.98 8.30
C GLY A 195 13.08 -18.20 9.24
N ASP A 196 13.66 -17.72 10.34
CA ASP A 196 12.94 -16.94 11.35
C ASP A 196 12.45 -15.61 10.78
N VAL A 197 11.32 -15.14 11.31
CA VAL A 197 10.66 -13.92 10.83
C VAL A 197 11.39 -12.68 11.32
N ASP A 198 11.84 -11.84 10.38
CA ASP A 198 12.32 -10.48 10.63
C ASP A 198 11.58 -9.49 9.75
N THR A 199 10.67 -8.71 10.33
CA THR A 199 9.84 -7.76 9.57
C THR A 199 10.55 -6.43 9.28
N ASN A 200 11.85 -6.32 9.56
CA ASN A 200 12.67 -5.24 9.03
C ASN A 200 13.08 -5.50 7.58
N VAL A 201 13.30 -6.77 7.23
CA VAL A 201 13.73 -7.24 5.92
C VAL A 201 12.55 -7.22 4.97
N GLN A 202 12.69 -6.53 3.84
CA GLN A 202 11.64 -6.47 2.81
C GLN A 202 12.28 -6.30 1.43
N TRP A 203 11.73 -6.97 0.43
CA TRP A 203 12.07 -6.72 -0.96
C TRP A 203 10.94 -5.95 -1.64
N CYS A 204 11.25 -4.78 -2.18
CA CYS A 204 10.28 -3.87 -2.75
C CYS A 204 10.46 -3.72 -4.27
N SER A 205 9.34 -3.67 -4.97
CA SER A 205 9.26 -3.29 -6.37
C SER A 205 8.68 -1.88 -6.51
N VAL A 206 9.27 -1.08 -7.41
CA VAL A 206 8.72 0.21 -7.82
C VAL A 206 8.22 0.09 -9.25
N VAL A 207 6.93 0.36 -9.45
CA VAL A 207 6.25 0.25 -10.73
C VAL A 207 5.66 1.58 -11.17
N LYS A 208 5.52 1.75 -12.48
CA LYS A 208 4.74 2.82 -13.10
C LYS A 208 3.44 2.25 -13.68
N THR A 209 2.36 2.99 -13.47
CA THR A 209 1.03 2.70 -14.05
C THR A 209 0.30 4.02 -14.37
N LYS A 210 -0.94 3.92 -14.83
CA LYS A 210 -1.86 5.03 -15.13
C LYS A 210 -3.28 4.60 -14.79
N LEU A 211 -4.00 5.41 -14.02
CA LEU A 211 -5.44 5.30 -13.78
C LEU A 211 -6.13 6.49 -14.43
N GLY A 212 -7.01 6.24 -15.41
CA GLY A 212 -7.59 7.30 -16.23
C GLY A 212 -6.50 8.13 -16.89
N ASP A 213 -6.43 9.41 -16.54
CA ASP A 213 -5.39 10.33 -17.01
C ASP A 213 -4.23 10.58 -16.03
N THR A 214 -4.27 9.94 -14.87
CA THR A 214 -3.27 10.15 -13.82
C THR A 214 -2.19 9.08 -13.90
N ARG A 215 -0.94 9.47 -14.20
CA ARG A 215 0.24 8.59 -14.11
C ARG A 215 0.66 8.44 -12.65
N ILE A 216 0.91 7.21 -12.23
CA ILE A 216 1.17 6.87 -10.82
C ILE A 216 2.48 6.08 -10.72
N ILE A 217 3.35 6.47 -9.79
CA ILE A 217 4.46 5.65 -9.31
C ILE A 217 4.04 5.00 -8.00
N ILE A 218 4.13 3.67 -7.97
CA ILE A 218 3.74 2.86 -6.82
C ILE A 218 4.96 2.06 -6.35
N GLY A 219 5.32 2.18 -5.09
CA GLY A 219 6.26 1.26 -4.43
C GLY A 219 5.50 0.23 -3.59
N GLY A 220 5.98 -1.00 -3.51
CA GLY A 220 5.43 -1.96 -2.57
C GLY A 220 6.29 -3.19 -2.41
N GLU A 221 6.20 -3.79 -1.22
CA GLU A 221 6.77 -5.09 -0.90
C GLU A 221 6.17 -6.19 -1.78
N VAL A 222 7.02 -7.13 -2.19
CA VAL A 222 6.69 -8.33 -2.93
C VAL A 222 7.23 -9.53 -2.15
N ASP A 223 6.35 -10.47 -1.82
CA ASP A 223 6.69 -11.55 -0.87
C ASP A 223 7.74 -12.51 -1.44
N CYS A 224 7.61 -12.91 -2.70
CA CYS A 224 8.59 -13.76 -3.38
C CYS A 224 8.39 -13.81 -4.90
N VAL A 225 9.25 -14.57 -5.58
CA VAL A 225 9.14 -14.90 -7.01
C VAL A 225 9.13 -16.40 -7.26
N ARG A 226 8.44 -16.84 -8.31
CA ARG A 226 8.48 -18.23 -8.77
C ARG A 226 9.69 -18.45 -9.68
N GLY A 227 10.53 -19.42 -9.33
CA GLY A 227 11.76 -19.70 -10.06
C GLY A 227 12.71 -18.49 -10.06
N LYS A 228 13.55 -18.33 -11.09
CA LYS A 228 14.49 -17.20 -11.15
C LYS A 228 13.78 -15.88 -11.44
N TYR A 229 14.11 -14.82 -10.71
CA TYR A 229 13.56 -13.49 -10.94
C TYR A 229 13.81 -13.02 -12.39
N ALA A 230 12.74 -12.63 -13.07
CA ALA A 230 12.77 -12.28 -14.50
C ALA A 230 13.15 -10.81 -14.78
N GLY A 231 13.45 -10.01 -13.76
CA GLY A 231 13.67 -8.57 -13.91
C GLY A 231 12.41 -7.78 -14.27
N ASN A 232 11.23 -8.38 -14.04
CA ASN A 232 9.92 -7.81 -14.27
C ASN A 232 8.89 -8.45 -13.32
N THR A 233 7.61 -8.09 -13.44
CA THR A 233 6.56 -8.54 -12.51
C THR A 233 5.95 -9.91 -12.83
N ASP A 234 6.36 -10.57 -13.93
CA ASP A 234 5.64 -11.72 -14.50
C ASP A 234 5.72 -13.00 -13.66
N ASN A 235 6.67 -13.09 -12.74
CA ASN A 235 6.82 -14.23 -11.85
C ASN A 235 6.72 -13.88 -10.36
N PHE A 236 6.15 -12.72 -10.03
CA PHE A 236 5.85 -12.37 -8.65
C PHE A 236 4.77 -13.28 -8.07
N VAL A 237 4.85 -13.52 -6.76
CA VAL A 237 3.85 -14.28 -6.01
C VAL A 237 3.52 -13.51 -4.73
N GLU A 238 2.24 -13.24 -4.53
CA GLU A 238 1.74 -12.73 -3.24
C GLU A 238 1.32 -13.91 -2.37
N LEU A 239 1.74 -13.94 -1.12
CA LEU A 239 1.44 -14.96 -0.13
C LEU A 239 0.39 -14.42 0.84
N LYS A 240 -0.64 -15.25 1.11
CA LYS A 240 -1.71 -14.89 2.04
C LYS A 240 -2.13 -16.10 2.87
N THR A 241 -2.59 -15.83 4.09
CA THR A 241 -3.29 -16.85 4.88
C THR A 241 -4.75 -16.49 5.10
N SER A 242 -5.60 -17.52 5.23
CA SER A 242 -6.98 -17.35 5.66
C SER A 242 -7.43 -18.54 6.51
N LEU A 243 -8.48 -18.36 7.30
CA LEU A 243 -9.13 -19.49 7.96
C LEU A 243 -9.77 -20.41 6.91
N SER A 244 -9.75 -21.72 7.17
CA SER A 244 -10.43 -22.71 6.32
C SER A 244 -11.92 -22.41 6.18
N ILE A 245 -12.43 -22.57 4.97
CA ILE A 245 -13.84 -22.33 4.64
C ILE A 245 -14.65 -23.58 5.01
N ARG A 246 -15.55 -23.45 5.99
CA ARG A 246 -16.37 -24.58 6.49
C ARG A 246 -17.83 -24.50 6.07
N GLY A 247 -18.24 -23.39 5.45
CA GLY A 247 -19.60 -23.16 5.00
C GLY A 247 -19.80 -21.74 4.46
N PRO A 248 -21.05 -21.40 4.08
CA PRO A 248 -21.34 -20.17 3.33
C PRO A 248 -20.92 -18.87 4.02
N GLN A 249 -20.96 -18.81 5.36
CA GLN A 249 -20.54 -17.62 6.10
C GLN A 249 -19.02 -17.39 6.05
N ASP A 250 -18.24 -18.47 6.12
CA ASP A 250 -16.78 -18.38 6.01
C ASP A 250 -16.38 -18.07 4.55
N GLU A 251 -17.12 -18.60 3.58
CA GLU A 251 -16.97 -18.27 2.15
C GLU A 251 -17.21 -16.77 1.91
N ALA A 252 -18.34 -16.22 2.35
CA ALA A 252 -18.65 -14.80 2.19
C ALA A 252 -17.59 -13.88 2.83
N LYS A 253 -17.03 -14.26 3.99
CA LYS A 253 -15.90 -13.52 4.62
C LYS A 253 -14.64 -13.60 3.76
N PHE A 254 -14.34 -14.75 3.18
CA PHE A 254 -13.20 -14.91 2.28
C PHE A 254 -13.38 -14.08 1.00
N GLU A 255 -14.58 -14.06 0.42
CA GLU A 255 -14.90 -13.25 -0.75
C GLU A 255 -14.73 -11.75 -0.50
N LYS A 256 -15.12 -11.27 0.70
CA LYS A 256 -14.81 -9.89 1.12
C LYS A 256 -13.29 -9.64 1.20
N LYS A 257 -12.49 -10.60 1.68
CA LYS A 257 -11.02 -10.47 1.73
C LYS A 257 -10.39 -10.45 0.33
N LEU A 258 -10.97 -11.16 -0.64
CA LEU A 258 -10.47 -11.22 -2.01
C LEU A 258 -10.37 -9.83 -2.66
N LEU A 259 -11.16 -8.83 -2.23
CA LEU A 259 -11.03 -7.45 -2.68
C LEU A 259 -9.64 -6.87 -2.38
N LYS A 260 -9.18 -7.02 -1.12
CA LYS A 260 -7.87 -6.52 -0.69
C LYS A 260 -6.75 -7.33 -1.35
N PHE A 261 -6.90 -8.66 -1.46
CA PHE A 261 -5.92 -9.51 -2.17
C PHE A 261 -5.79 -9.07 -3.63
N TYR A 262 -6.92 -8.85 -4.31
CA TYR A 262 -6.95 -8.40 -5.69
C TYR A 262 -6.20 -7.09 -5.86
N PHE A 263 -6.57 -6.02 -5.16
CA PHE A 263 -5.93 -4.72 -5.36
C PHE A 263 -4.48 -4.66 -4.85
N GLN A 264 -4.12 -5.43 -3.83
CA GLN A 264 -2.73 -5.49 -3.35
C GLN A 264 -1.79 -6.04 -4.42
N SER A 265 -2.23 -7.07 -5.14
CA SER A 265 -1.47 -7.74 -6.20
C SER A 265 -1.61 -7.03 -7.56
N PHE A 266 -2.82 -6.61 -7.92
CA PHE A 266 -3.13 -5.94 -9.20
C PHE A 266 -2.32 -4.66 -9.38
N LEU A 267 -2.16 -3.86 -8.32
CA LEU A 267 -1.44 -2.58 -8.37
C LEU A 267 0.07 -2.71 -8.62
N LEU A 268 0.67 -3.84 -8.27
CA LEU A 268 2.08 -4.14 -8.53
C LEU A 268 2.29 -5.06 -9.74
N GLY A 269 1.21 -5.46 -10.42
CA GLY A 269 1.29 -6.40 -11.55
C GLY A 269 1.61 -7.83 -11.14
N VAL A 270 1.33 -8.21 -9.89
CA VAL A 270 1.56 -9.57 -9.38
C VAL A 270 0.50 -10.51 -9.99
N PRO A 271 0.90 -11.56 -10.74
CA PRO A 271 -0.01 -12.41 -11.51
C PRO A 271 -0.76 -13.44 -10.67
N GLU A 272 -0.25 -13.83 -9.50
CA GLU A 272 -0.86 -14.85 -8.66
C GLU A 272 -0.76 -14.55 -7.16
N VAL A 273 -1.80 -14.98 -6.44
CA VAL A 273 -1.90 -14.97 -4.98
C VAL A 273 -1.97 -16.42 -4.52
N PHE A 274 -1.00 -16.87 -3.74
CA PHE A 274 -0.99 -18.19 -3.13
C PHE A 274 -1.52 -18.11 -1.70
N VAL A 275 -2.63 -18.81 -1.45
CA VAL A 275 -3.36 -18.73 -0.19
C VAL A 275 -3.21 -20.03 0.59
N GLY A 276 -2.68 -19.95 1.81
CA GLY A 276 -2.72 -21.01 2.81
C GLY A 276 -3.97 -20.93 3.67
N PHE A 277 -4.82 -21.96 3.62
CA PHE A 277 -5.97 -22.10 4.50
C PHE A 277 -5.59 -22.86 5.77
N ARG A 278 -5.86 -22.27 6.93
CA ARG A 278 -5.46 -22.79 8.23
C ARG A 278 -6.62 -22.99 9.20
N LYS A 279 -6.41 -23.88 10.17
CA LYS A 279 -7.25 -24.00 11.36
C LYS A 279 -7.08 -22.75 12.25
N PRO A 280 -8.03 -22.49 13.17
CA PRO A 280 -7.85 -21.50 14.22
C PRO A 280 -6.58 -21.72 15.06
N SER A 281 -6.16 -22.97 15.23
CA SER A 281 -4.94 -23.37 15.96
C SER A 281 -3.62 -23.08 15.23
N GLY A 282 -3.65 -22.52 14.01
CA GLY A 282 -2.43 -22.14 13.27
C GLY A 282 -1.98 -23.16 12.23
N TYR A 283 -2.40 -24.43 12.31
CA TYR A 283 -1.99 -25.45 11.34
C TYR A 283 -2.59 -25.23 9.95
N LEU A 284 -1.75 -25.26 8.92
CA LEU A 284 -2.18 -25.30 7.52
C LEU A 284 -3.00 -26.56 7.24
N THR A 285 -3.98 -26.42 6.37
CA THR A 285 -4.87 -27.50 5.94
C THR A 285 -4.78 -27.74 4.45
N THR A 286 -4.87 -26.67 3.67
CA THR A 286 -4.85 -26.70 2.21
C THR A 286 -4.22 -25.41 1.70
N THR A 287 -3.70 -25.46 0.48
CA THR A 287 -3.19 -24.29 -0.22
C THR A 287 -3.90 -24.16 -1.56
N GLN A 288 -4.02 -22.93 -2.08
CA GLN A 288 -4.67 -22.67 -3.35
C GLN A 288 -4.03 -21.48 -4.06
N VAL A 289 -3.82 -21.63 -5.37
CA VAL A 289 -3.38 -20.53 -6.25
C VAL A 289 -4.60 -19.80 -6.80
N PHE A 290 -4.60 -18.48 -6.69
CA PHE A 290 -5.56 -17.58 -7.31
C PHE A 290 -4.85 -16.71 -8.34
N ARG A 291 -5.24 -16.80 -9.62
CA ARG A 291 -4.76 -15.85 -10.64
C ARG A 291 -5.38 -14.48 -10.38
N THR A 292 -4.58 -13.45 -10.18
CA THR A 292 -5.04 -12.11 -9.78
C THR A 292 -6.17 -11.58 -10.68
N VAL A 293 -5.98 -11.66 -12.01
CA VAL A 293 -6.96 -11.19 -13.00
C VAL A 293 -8.27 -11.99 -13.03
N GLN A 294 -8.30 -13.18 -12.43
CA GLN A 294 -9.49 -14.03 -12.35
C GLN A 294 -10.26 -13.82 -11.04
N ILE A 295 -9.64 -13.25 -10.00
CA ILE A 295 -10.27 -13.06 -8.68
C ILE A 295 -11.64 -12.36 -8.78
N PRO A 296 -11.83 -11.25 -9.53
CA PRO A 296 -13.13 -10.60 -9.61
C PRO A 296 -14.24 -11.49 -10.19
N ARG A 297 -13.89 -12.49 -11.02
CA ARG A 297 -14.88 -13.42 -11.59
C ARG A 297 -15.42 -14.40 -10.54
N LEU A 298 -14.65 -14.68 -9.49
CA LEU A 298 -15.03 -15.63 -8.43
C LEU A 298 -16.17 -15.09 -7.56
N VAL A 299 -16.24 -13.77 -7.41
CA VAL A 299 -17.26 -13.10 -6.57
C VAL A 299 -18.43 -12.56 -7.39
N ARG A 300 -18.28 -12.44 -8.73
CA ARG A 300 -19.29 -11.83 -9.60
C ARG A 300 -20.65 -12.50 -9.46
N GLY A 301 -21.69 -11.68 -9.29
CA GLY A 301 -23.08 -12.14 -9.22
C GLY A 301 -23.48 -12.76 -7.87
N LYS A 302 -22.56 -12.83 -6.89
CA LYS A 302 -22.87 -13.27 -5.53
C LYS A 302 -23.43 -12.11 -4.69
N PRO A 303 -24.23 -12.39 -3.65
CA PRO A 303 -24.69 -11.36 -2.72
C PRO A 303 -23.52 -10.63 -2.05
N GLY A 304 -23.53 -9.29 -2.06
CA GLY A 304 -22.46 -8.49 -1.47
C GLY A 304 -21.15 -8.51 -2.25
N ALA A 305 -21.17 -8.95 -3.52
CA ALA A 305 -20.01 -8.90 -4.39
C ALA A 305 -19.50 -7.47 -4.59
N TRP A 306 -18.18 -7.33 -4.58
CA TRP A 306 -17.50 -6.10 -4.97
C TRP A 306 -17.22 -6.12 -6.48
N ASP A 307 -17.14 -4.92 -7.07
CA ASP A 307 -16.82 -4.72 -8.48
C ASP A 307 -15.51 -3.91 -8.60
N PRO A 308 -14.46 -4.44 -9.23
CA PRO A 308 -13.23 -3.68 -9.44
C PRO A 308 -13.44 -2.38 -10.23
N ASN A 309 -14.46 -2.31 -11.10
CA ASN A 309 -14.76 -1.11 -11.88
C ASN A 309 -15.28 0.03 -11.00
N VAL A 310 -16.06 -0.28 -9.96
CA VAL A 310 -16.49 0.71 -8.96
C VAL A 310 -15.28 1.26 -8.22
N CYS A 311 -14.37 0.39 -7.79
CA CYS A 311 -13.12 0.78 -7.12
C CYS A 311 -12.23 1.67 -7.99
N LEU A 312 -12.04 1.33 -9.27
CA LEU A 312 -11.23 2.12 -10.20
C LEU A 312 -11.88 3.48 -10.51
N SER A 313 -13.20 3.51 -10.73
CA SER A 313 -13.95 4.76 -10.95
C SER A 313 -13.87 5.68 -9.74
N TRP A 314 -14.07 5.12 -8.54
CA TRP A 314 -13.87 5.85 -7.29
C TRP A 314 -12.44 6.42 -7.19
N GLY A 315 -11.42 5.60 -7.47
CA GLY A 315 -10.04 6.05 -7.45
C GLY A 315 -9.77 7.23 -8.39
N ASP A 316 -10.27 7.18 -9.62
CA ASP A 316 -10.09 8.26 -10.60
C ASP A 316 -10.82 9.54 -10.18
N CYS A 317 -12.04 9.42 -9.64
CA CYS A 317 -12.79 10.52 -9.05
C CYS A 317 -12.06 11.13 -7.85
N PHE A 318 -11.54 10.30 -6.94
CA PHE A 318 -10.76 10.73 -5.78
C PHE A 318 -9.52 11.54 -6.19
N LEU A 319 -8.75 11.02 -7.15
CA LEU A 319 -7.55 11.71 -7.64
C LEU A 319 -7.89 13.04 -8.34
N SER A 320 -8.98 13.08 -9.10
CA SER A 320 -9.45 14.29 -9.75
C SER A 320 -9.95 15.33 -8.75
N PHE A 321 -10.68 14.91 -7.71
CA PHE A 321 -11.09 15.75 -6.60
C PHE A 321 -9.88 16.40 -5.91
N LEU A 322 -8.89 15.60 -5.50
CA LEU A 322 -7.69 16.12 -4.83
C LEU A 322 -6.90 17.09 -5.70
N ARG A 323 -6.70 16.75 -6.99
CA ARG A 323 -6.01 17.62 -7.94
C ARG A 323 -6.69 18.99 -8.07
N ASN A 324 -8.03 19.01 -8.15
CA ASN A 324 -8.80 20.26 -8.26
C ASN A 324 -8.82 21.05 -6.94
N THR A 325 -8.81 20.36 -5.81
CA THR A 325 -8.74 20.98 -4.48
C THR A 325 -7.38 21.61 -4.23
N ILE A 326 -6.29 20.87 -4.47
CA ILE A 326 -4.94 21.30 -4.15
C ILE A 326 -4.43 22.38 -5.11
N ARG A 327 -4.82 22.35 -6.40
CA ARG A 327 -4.47 23.40 -7.39
C ARG A 327 -4.98 24.79 -7.03
N ARG A 328 -5.97 24.90 -6.14
CA ARG A 328 -6.49 26.18 -5.64
C ARG A 328 -5.66 26.77 -4.49
N GLY A 329 -4.65 26.04 -3.97
CA GLY A 329 -3.76 26.47 -2.90
C GLY A 329 -2.40 27.01 -3.37
N SER A 330 -1.65 27.65 -2.47
CA SER A 330 -0.29 28.16 -2.72
C SER A 330 0.78 27.05 -2.80
N LYS A 331 1.92 27.38 -3.40
CA LYS A 331 3.09 26.49 -3.57
C LYS A 331 3.81 26.23 -2.24
N SER A 332 3.30 25.30 -1.43
CA SER A 332 4.01 24.55 -0.36
C SER A 332 3.04 23.97 0.70
N ASN A 333 1.85 23.56 0.27
CA ASN A 333 0.76 23.22 1.19
C ASN A 333 0.68 21.70 1.42
N VAL A 334 0.63 21.28 2.68
CA VAL A 334 0.30 19.89 3.07
C VAL A 334 -1.19 19.82 3.40
N TRP A 335 -1.88 18.83 2.83
CA TRP A 335 -3.29 18.59 3.07
C TRP A 335 -3.47 17.32 3.87
N ARG A 336 -4.36 17.35 4.87
CA ARG A 336 -4.87 16.16 5.54
C ARG A 336 -6.13 15.69 4.84
N ILE A 337 -6.08 14.48 4.31
CA ILE A 337 -7.21 13.82 3.66
C ILE A 337 -7.72 12.74 4.59
N LYS A 338 -9.01 12.76 4.93
CA LYS A 338 -9.63 11.78 5.81
C LYS A 338 -10.76 11.08 5.08
N PHE A 339 -10.78 9.75 5.14
CA PHE A 339 -11.91 8.95 4.71
C PHE A 339 -12.68 8.42 5.91
N THR A 340 -14.00 8.57 5.86
CA THR A 340 -14.92 7.98 6.85
C THR A 340 -15.91 7.09 6.11
N PRO A 341 -16.00 5.79 6.46
CA PRO A 341 -16.98 4.87 5.87
C PRO A 341 -18.39 5.44 5.86
N LYS A 342 -19.12 5.27 4.75
CA LYS A 342 -20.50 5.76 4.53
C LYS A 342 -20.67 7.29 4.52
N THR A 343 -19.62 8.06 4.78
CA THR A 343 -19.63 9.52 4.70
C THR A 343 -18.89 9.99 3.45
N GLY A 344 -17.68 9.48 3.22
CA GLY A 344 -16.86 9.88 2.08
C GLY A 344 -15.51 10.45 2.50
N VAL A 345 -15.00 11.39 1.72
CA VAL A 345 -13.66 11.96 1.89
C VAL A 345 -13.75 13.44 2.23
N SER A 346 -12.99 13.88 3.22
CA SER A 346 -12.75 15.29 3.47
C SER A 346 -11.29 15.68 3.30
N ALA A 347 -11.08 16.94 2.93
CA ALA A 347 -9.76 17.52 2.71
C ALA A 347 -9.61 18.82 3.50
N VAL A 348 -8.56 18.90 4.33
CA VAL A 348 -8.23 20.06 5.15
C VAL A 348 -6.81 20.50 4.87
N LEU A 349 -6.62 21.80 4.65
CA LEU A 349 -5.29 22.40 4.54
C LEU A 349 -4.69 22.51 5.94
N LEU A 350 -3.49 21.95 6.14
CA LEU A 350 -2.79 22.05 7.41
C LEU A 350 -2.15 23.42 7.58
N ASP A 351 -2.17 23.92 8.82
CA ASP A 351 -1.47 25.16 9.18
C ASP A 351 0.03 24.90 9.47
N ASP A 352 0.80 25.96 9.68
CA ASP A 352 2.24 25.85 9.92
C ASP A 352 2.60 25.03 11.17
N VAL A 353 1.71 24.92 12.15
CA VAL A 353 1.93 24.15 13.38
C VAL A 353 1.72 22.67 13.10
N ASP A 354 0.58 22.32 12.49
CA ASP A 354 0.26 20.95 12.09
C ASP A 354 1.27 20.40 11.09
N VAL A 355 1.74 21.26 10.18
CA VAL A 355 2.85 20.94 9.29
C VAL A 355 4.07 20.62 10.13
N LYS A 356 4.53 21.54 11.01
CA LYS A 356 5.70 21.34 11.89
C LYS A 356 5.68 20.05 12.71
N ASP A 357 4.52 19.49 13.04
CA ASP A 357 4.41 18.21 13.74
C ASP A 357 4.70 16.99 12.84
N ILE A 358 4.40 17.07 11.54
CA ILE A 358 4.86 16.06 10.57
C ILE A 358 6.35 16.27 10.25
N GLU A 359 6.82 17.49 10.40
CA GLU A 359 8.21 17.88 10.24
C GLU A 359 9.10 17.45 11.42
N GLY A 360 8.61 17.54 12.66
CA GLY A 360 9.36 17.45 13.91
C GLY A 360 10.01 16.10 14.23
N GLU A 361 9.79 15.09 13.40
CA GLU A 361 10.45 13.78 13.47
C GLU A 361 11.55 13.69 12.39
N GLY A 362 12.78 14.12 12.73
CA GLY A 362 13.98 13.78 11.95
C GLY A 362 14.20 14.55 10.64
N ARG A 363 13.85 15.83 10.60
CA ARG A 363 13.73 16.62 9.38
C ARG A 363 14.98 17.12 8.65
N SER A 364 15.98 16.27 8.45
CA SER A 364 17.09 16.61 7.56
C SER A 364 16.88 16.16 6.11
N GLN A 365 15.83 15.36 5.80
CA GLN A 365 15.70 14.71 4.48
C GLN A 365 14.54 15.19 3.59
N MET A 366 13.46 15.79 4.10
CA MET A 366 12.45 16.41 3.20
C MET A 366 13.00 17.65 2.50
N ASN A 367 13.73 18.50 3.23
CA ASN A 367 14.50 19.57 2.61
C ASN A 367 15.63 19.02 1.72
N GLY A 368 16.13 17.81 1.97
CA GLY A 368 17.14 17.14 1.13
C GLY A 368 16.58 16.64 -0.20
N ALA A 369 15.43 15.96 -0.20
CA ALA A 369 14.76 15.49 -1.41
C ALA A 369 14.24 16.64 -2.28
N VAL A 370 13.81 17.75 -1.65
CA VAL A 370 13.47 19.02 -2.32
C VAL A 370 14.74 19.82 -2.69
N ALA A 371 15.85 19.71 -1.95
CA ALA A 371 17.13 20.32 -2.31
C ALA A 371 17.86 19.59 -3.46
N TYR A 372 17.54 18.32 -3.72
CA TYR A 372 17.95 17.64 -4.95
C TYR A 372 17.25 18.17 -6.21
N ASP A 373 16.29 19.09 -6.05
CA ASP A 373 15.60 19.85 -7.11
C ASP A 373 16.10 21.32 -7.20
N SER A 374 17.32 21.58 -6.73
CA SER A 374 17.86 22.94 -6.57
C SER A 374 18.31 23.66 -7.85
N GLU A 375 18.10 23.10 -9.04
CA GLU A 375 18.41 23.82 -10.29
C GLU A 375 17.37 24.89 -10.68
N VAL A 376 16.28 25.06 -9.93
CA VAL A 376 15.20 26.02 -10.28
C VAL A 376 15.24 27.32 -9.44
N ARG A 377 16.26 27.54 -8.60
CA ARG A 377 16.27 28.66 -7.64
C ARG A 377 16.61 30.05 -8.19
N THR A 378 16.52 30.27 -9.50
CA THR A 378 16.69 31.61 -10.09
C THR A 378 15.51 31.98 -10.98
N GLN A 379 14.50 32.63 -10.40
CA GLN A 379 13.99 33.92 -10.88
C GLN A 379 12.84 34.47 -9.99
N THR A 380 13.21 35.53 -9.26
CA THR A 380 12.47 36.78 -9.00
C THR A 380 11.06 36.78 -8.38
N ARG A 381 11.05 37.32 -7.14
CA ARG A 381 10.08 38.24 -6.53
C ARG A 381 9.27 39.09 -7.54
N SER A 382 7.96 39.21 -7.32
CA SER A 382 7.28 40.44 -6.84
C SER A 382 5.74 40.40 -7.03
N GLU A 383 5.01 40.93 -6.02
CA GLU A 383 3.64 41.49 -6.07
C GLU A 383 2.46 40.51 -6.31
N GLY A 384 1.34 40.48 -5.58
CA GLY A 384 0.73 41.44 -4.66
C GLY A 384 -0.60 41.95 -5.22
N ALA A 385 -1.73 41.24 -5.03
CA ALA A 385 -3.08 41.83 -5.13
C ALA A 385 -4.18 40.92 -4.57
N SER A 386 -5.04 41.54 -3.75
CA SER A 386 -6.27 41.01 -3.15
C SER A 386 -7.43 40.98 -4.15
N SER A 387 -8.28 39.94 -4.12
CA SER A 387 -9.70 40.12 -4.44
C SER A 387 -10.59 39.04 -3.79
N LYS A 388 -11.72 39.51 -3.26
CA LYS A 388 -12.82 38.77 -2.64
C LYS A 388 -13.72 38.14 -3.69
N VAL A 389 -14.17 36.90 -3.50
CA VAL A 389 -15.50 36.33 -3.90
C VAL A 389 -15.61 35.01 -3.13
N GLY A 390 -16.71 34.52 -2.55
CA GLY A 390 -18.12 34.88 -2.46
C GLY A 390 -18.81 33.57 -2.01
N THR A 391 -19.56 33.61 -0.93
CA THR A 391 -20.18 32.42 -0.31
C THR A 391 -21.44 32.03 -1.08
N VAL A 392 -21.58 30.77 -1.47
CA VAL A 392 -22.84 30.18 -1.92
C VAL A 392 -23.32 29.19 -0.86
N VAL A 393 -24.48 29.52 -0.27
CA VAL A 393 -25.36 28.64 0.53
C VAL A 393 -26.58 28.40 -0.39
N VAL A 394 -27.25 27.25 -0.51
CA VAL A 394 -28.27 26.54 0.34
C VAL A 394 -28.79 25.35 -0.55
N PRO A 395 -29.76 24.46 -0.18
CA PRO A 395 -30.30 24.03 1.11
C PRO A 395 -30.43 22.50 1.32
N SER A 396 -30.70 22.15 2.58
CA SER A 396 -31.14 20.87 3.15
C SER A 396 -32.51 20.38 2.63
N GLY A 397 -32.64 19.07 2.42
CA GLY A 397 -33.92 18.38 2.59
C GLY A 397 -34.10 17.13 1.73
N TRP A 398 -33.88 15.94 2.31
CA TRP A 398 -34.47 14.69 1.81
C TRP A 398 -35.11 13.90 2.95
N LYS A 399 -36.34 13.44 2.70
CA LYS A 399 -37.13 12.52 3.54
C LYS A 399 -37.10 11.12 2.90
N ILE A 400 -36.91 10.13 3.78
CA ILE A 400 -37.07 8.66 3.73
C ILE A 400 -37.18 8.01 2.36
#